data_AF-A0A1E7H9D8-F1
#
_entry.id   AF-A0A1E7H9D8-F1
#
_cell.length_a   1.000
_cell.length_b   1.000
_cell.length_c   1.000
_cell.angle_alpha   90.00
_cell.angle_beta   90.00
_cell.angle_gamma   90.00
#
_symmetry.space_group_name_H-M   'P 1'
#
loop_
_entity.id
_entity.type
_entity.pdbx_description
1 polymer ?
#
loop_
_entity_poly.entity_id
_entity_poly.type
_entity_poly.pdbx_seq_one_letter_code
_entity_poly.pdbx_strand_id
1 'polypeptide(L)'
;MINFTFDNYITPRFLGRTLDIHPAAVLVAALVMASLLGIVGIFLAAPVVATLKMLGMYIFRKMFDLDPWPDPEVELQPIEFPWYRWSRQLVEWLKTVWLKVRKVKKD
;
A
#
# COMPACT_ATOMS: atom_id res chain seq x y z
N MET A 1 2.28 -22.66 12.55
CA MET A 1 3.59 -22.27 11.96
C MET A 1 3.49 -21.81 10.50
N ILE A 2 2.43 -22.16 9.76
CA ILE A 2 2.26 -21.83 8.33
C ILE A 2 1.92 -20.34 8.05
N ASN A 3 1.23 -19.65 8.96
CA ASN A 3 0.84 -18.24 8.76
C ASN A 3 2.02 -17.26 8.68
N PHE A 4 3.07 -17.45 9.47
CA PHE A 4 4.17 -16.48 9.59
C PHE A 4 5.01 -16.37 8.30
N THR A 5 5.07 -17.45 7.52
CA THR A 5 5.80 -17.50 6.25
C THR A 5 5.02 -16.79 5.14
N PHE A 6 3.69 -16.92 5.10
CA PHE A 6 2.85 -16.19 4.15
C PHE A 6 2.90 -14.68 4.42
N ASP A 7 2.78 -14.27 5.69
CA ASP A 7 2.77 -12.84 6.05
C ASP A 7 4.13 -12.16 5.81
N ASN A 8 5.25 -12.83 6.10
CA ASN A 8 6.59 -12.25 5.86
C ASN A 8 7.01 -12.20 4.39
N TYR A 9 6.50 -13.10 3.54
CA TYR A 9 6.92 -13.17 2.14
C TYR A 9 6.11 -12.24 1.23
N ILE A 10 4.85 -12.00 1.58
CA ILE A 10 3.91 -11.17 0.82
C ILE A 10 4.15 -9.70 1.15
N THR A 11 4.25 -9.33 2.42
CA THR A 11 4.37 -7.93 2.89
C THR A 11 5.47 -7.08 2.21
N PRO A 12 6.72 -7.53 2.03
CA PRO A 12 7.75 -6.70 1.41
C PRO A 12 7.51 -6.45 -0.08
N ARG A 13 6.81 -7.36 -0.76
CA ARG A 13 6.56 -7.28 -2.21
C ARG A 13 5.47 -6.27 -2.57
N PHE A 14 4.57 -5.98 -1.62
CA PHE A 14 3.52 -4.96 -1.78
C PHE A 14 4.02 -3.56 -1.36
N LEU A 15 4.85 -3.46 -0.32
CA LEU A 15 5.47 -2.19 0.10
C LEU A 15 6.49 -1.67 -0.92
N GLY A 16 7.31 -2.56 -1.51
CA GLY A 16 8.35 -2.18 -2.47
C GLY A 16 7.85 -1.71 -3.84
N ARG A 17 6.59 -1.99 -4.20
CA ARG A 17 5.97 -1.50 -5.45
C ARG A 17 5.26 -0.16 -5.30
N THR A 18 4.91 0.24 -4.07
CA THR A 18 3.97 1.35 -3.84
C THR A 18 4.69 2.66 -3.51
N LEU A 19 5.81 2.59 -2.80
CA LEU A 19 6.75 3.70 -2.77
C LEU A 19 7.81 3.41 -3.83
N ASP A 20 7.75 4.14 -4.93
CA ASP A 20 8.74 4.17 -6.00
C ASP A 20 10.10 4.76 -5.49
N ILE A 21 10.43 4.53 -4.22
CA ILE A 21 11.61 4.95 -3.48
C ILE A 21 12.32 3.68 -3.01
N HIS A 22 13.52 3.43 -3.52
CA HIS A 22 14.29 2.23 -3.20
C HIS A 22 14.46 2.12 -1.66
N PRO A 23 14.04 1.01 -1.00
CA PRO A 23 14.12 0.88 0.47
C PRO A 23 15.55 1.10 1.00
N ALA A 24 16.56 0.65 0.25
CA ALA A 24 17.95 0.92 0.57
C ALA A 24 18.30 2.42 0.57
N ALA A 25 17.70 3.25 -0.30
CA ALA A 25 17.95 4.69 -0.31
C ALA A 25 17.45 5.36 0.98
N VAL A 26 16.30 4.93 1.49
CA VAL A 26 15.76 5.40 2.79
C VAL A 26 16.68 4.98 3.94
N LEU A 27 17.17 3.74 3.93
CA LEU A 27 18.12 3.25 4.94
C LEU A 27 19.45 4.02 4.92
N VAL A 28 20.02 4.23 3.73
CA VAL A 28 21.27 5.00 3.58
C VAL A 28 21.07 6.44 4.07
N ALA A 29 19.98 7.09 3.68
CA ALA A 29 19.69 8.43 4.16
C ALA A 29 19.44 8.46 5.67
N ALA A 30 18.78 7.44 6.24
CA ALA A 30 18.60 7.34 7.68
C ALA A 30 19.92 7.20 8.43
N LEU A 31 20.87 6.42 7.91
CA LEU A 31 22.22 6.31 8.48
C LEU A 31 22.97 7.64 8.41
N VAL A 32 22.98 8.29 7.24
CA VAL A 32 23.64 9.59 7.04
C VAL A 32 23.03 10.64 7.97
N MET A 33 21.70 10.74 8.01
CA MET A 33 21.00 11.71 8.85
C MET A 33 21.15 11.38 10.34
N ALA A 34 21.21 10.10 10.72
CA ALA A 34 21.51 9.70 12.08
C ALA A 34 22.90 10.16 12.52
N SER A 35 23.90 10.08 11.63
CA SER A 35 25.24 10.58 11.92
C SER A 35 25.30 12.10 12.02
N LEU A 36 24.46 12.83 11.27
CA LEU A 36 24.44 14.30 11.27
C LEU A 36 23.65 14.90 12.44
N LEU A 37 22.46 14.36 12.74
CA LEU A 37 21.49 14.95 13.68
C LEU A 37 21.08 13.98 14.81
N GLY A 38 21.67 12.79 14.88
CA GLY A 38 21.29 11.76 15.84
C GLY A 38 19.93 11.13 15.55
N ILE A 39 19.22 10.68 16.59
CA ILE A 39 17.89 10.05 16.48
C ILE A 39 16.89 10.92 15.71
N VAL A 40 16.96 12.25 15.86
CA VAL A 40 16.08 13.18 15.14
C VAL A 40 16.23 13.06 13.63
N GLY A 41 17.45 12.82 13.15
CA GLY A 41 17.75 12.65 11.72
C GLY A 41 17.06 11.43 11.11
N ILE A 42 16.83 10.36 11.89
CA ILE A 42 16.18 9.14 11.42
C ILE A 42 14.72 9.42 11.02
N PHE A 43 14.00 10.22 11.82
CA PHE A 43 12.62 10.61 11.51
C PHE A 43 12.51 11.47 10.25
N LEU A 44 13.54 12.29 9.97
CA LEU A 44 13.62 13.15 8.80
C LEU A 44 14.06 12.42 7.52
N ALA A 45 14.59 11.20 7.62
CA ALA A 45 15.14 10.49 6.47
C ALA A 45 14.11 10.24 5.36
N ALA A 46 12.91 9.79 5.72
CA ALA A 46 11.83 9.52 4.77
C ALA A 46 11.41 10.76 3.95
N PRO A 47 11.03 11.90 4.57
CA PRO A 47 10.67 13.11 3.81
C PRO A 47 11.84 13.72 3.04
N VAL A 48 13.08 13.62 3.54
CA VAL A 48 14.27 14.10 2.81
C VAL A 48 14.50 13.28 1.55
N VAL A 49 14.44 11.95 1.63
CA VAL A 49 14.59 11.08 0.45
C VAL A 49 13.47 11.31 -0.55
N ALA A 50 12.23 11.49 -0.09
CA ALA A 50 11.11 11.81 -0.98
C ALA A 50 11.34 13.12 -1.73
N THR A 51 11.83 14.16 -1.03
CA THR A 51 12.14 15.47 -1.62
C THR A 51 13.27 15.38 -2.63
N LEU A 52 14.37 14.68 -2.28
CA LEU A 52 15.50 14.45 -3.18
C LEU A 52 15.08 13.66 -4.42
N LYS A 53 14.24 12.64 -4.27
CA LYS A 53 13.70 11.89 -5.39
C LYS A 53 12.86 12.79 -6.30
N MET A 54 11.94 13.58 -5.73
CA MET A 54 11.10 14.50 -6.50
C MET A 54 11.94 15.50 -7.29
N LEU A 55 12.92 16.14 -6.64
CA LEU A 55 13.82 17.09 -7.31
C LEU A 55 14.71 16.39 -8.34
N GLY A 56 15.24 15.21 -8.03
CA GLY A 56 16.05 14.41 -8.95
C GLY A 56 15.28 14.02 -10.21
N MET A 57 14.05 13.54 -10.06
CA MET A 57 13.16 13.25 -11.18
C MET A 57 12.82 14.50 -11.99
N TYR A 58 12.54 15.63 -11.32
CA TYR A 58 12.32 16.92 -11.97
C TYR A 58 13.51 17.29 -12.85
N ILE A 59 14.71 17.28 -12.28
CA ILE A 59 15.93 17.74 -12.95
C ILE A 59 16.26 16.79 -14.10
N PHE A 60 16.19 15.48 -13.86
CA PHE A 60 16.41 14.48 -14.89
C PHE A 60 15.43 14.69 -16.06
N ARG A 61 14.12 14.75 -15.79
CA ARG A 61 13.12 14.97 -16.85
C ARG A 61 13.37 16.26 -17.61
N LYS A 62 13.66 17.36 -16.90
CA LYS A 62 13.95 18.66 -17.51
C LYS A 62 15.23 18.67 -18.36
N MET A 63 16.27 17.93 -17.98
CA MET A 63 17.51 17.84 -18.74
C MET A 63 17.36 16.97 -19.99
N PHE A 64 16.48 15.97 -19.96
CA PHE A 64 16.21 15.08 -21.08
C PHE A 64 15.05 15.56 -21.97
N ASP A 65 14.60 16.82 -21.81
CA ASP A 65 13.43 17.42 -22.50
C ASP A 65 12.18 16.51 -22.44
N LEU A 66 12.05 15.72 -21.37
CA LEU A 66 10.88 14.91 -21.08
C LEU A 66 9.85 15.75 -20.34
N ASP A 67 8.58 15.46 -20.58
CA ASP A 67 7.51 16.15 -19.86
C ASP A 67 7.73 15.98 -18.34
N PRO A 68 7.87 17.11 -17.61
CA PRO A 68 8.16 17.04 -16.20
C PRO A 68 7.03 16.31 -15.47
N TRP A 69 5.78 16.74 -15.74
CA TRP A 69 4.54 16.24 -15.13
C TRP A 69 3.75 15.47 -16.20
N PRO A 70 4.10 14.21 -16.49
CA PRO A 70 3.25 13.37 -17.30
C PRO A 70 1.92 13.21 -16.54
N ASP A 71 0.80 13.26 -17.27
CA ASP A 71 -0.47 12.87 -16.70
C ASP A 71 -0.28 11.50 -16.03
N PRO A 72 -0.64 11.34 -14.75
CA PRO A 72 -0.56 10.04 -14.12
C PRO A 72 -1.37 9.11 -15.01
N GLU A 73 -0.70 8.12 -15.60
CA GLU A 73 -1.38 6.99 -16.21
C GLU A 73 -2.16 6.38 -15.05
N VAL A 74 -3.43 6.79 -14.91
CA VAL A 74 -4.37 6.16 -14.02
C VAL A 74 -4.57 4.80 -14.65
N GLU A 75 -3.68 3.87 -14.33
CA GLU A 75 -3.91 2.46 -14.54
C GLU A 75 -5.22 2.19 -13.81
N LEU A 76 -6.32 2.16 -14.57
CA LEU A 76 -7.62 1.72 -14.12
C LEU A 76 -7.47 0.22 -13.84
N GLN A 77 -6.72 -0.14 -12.80
CA GLN A 77 -6.69 -1.49 -12.30
C GLN A 77 -8.13 -1.76 -11.86
N PRO A 78 -8.85 -2.66 -12.54
CA PRO A 78 -10.21 -2.97 -12.16
C PRO A 78 -10.11 -3.47 -10.72
N ILE A 79 -10.74 -2.75 -9.79
CA ILE A 79 -10.84 -3.20 -8.42
C ILE A 79 -11.68 -4.48 -8.48
N GLU A 80 -11.02 -5.64 -8.53
CA GLU A 80 -11.66 -6.94 -8.50
C GLU A 80 -12.21 -7.16 -7.09
N PHE A 81 -13.39 -6.60 -6.79
CA PHE A 81 -14.04 -6.71 -5.48
C PHE A 81 -14.43 -8.18 -5.19
N PRO A 82 -13.69 -8.92 -4.33
CA PRO A 82 -13.88 -10.37 -4.17
C PRO A 82 -15.08 -10.73 -3.27
N TRP A 83 -15.51 -9.75 -2.46
CA TRP A 83 -16.52 -9.90 -1.42
C TRP A 83 -17.96 -10.06 -1.97
N TYR A 84 -18.18 -9.81 -3.27
CA TYR A 84 -19.48 -9.95 -3.89
C TYR A 84 -19.98 -11.41 -3.88
N ARG A 85 -19.07 -12.39 -4.07
CA ARG A 85 -19.42 -13.83 -4.07
C ARG A 85 -19.84 -14.32 -2.68
N TRP A 86 -19.21 -13.80 -1.63
CA TRP A 86 -19.51 -14.15 -0.25
C TRP A 86 -20.77 -13.44 0.27
N SER A 87 -21.04 -12.22 -0.21
CA SER A 87 -22.26 -11.47 0.17
C SER A 87 -23.55 -12.22 -0.16
N ARG A 88 -23.61 -12.94 -1.29
CA ARG A 88 -24.82 -13.70 -1.68
C ARG A 88 -25.12 -14.85 -0.71
N GLN A 89 -24.08 -15.55 -0.25
CA GLN A 89 -24.23 -16.66 0.70
C GLN A 89 -24.71 -16.16 2.06
N LEU A 90 -24.23 -14.99 2.51
CA LEU A 90 -24.71 -14.36 3.74
C LEU A 90 -26.18 -13.93 3.65
N VAL A 91 -26.60 -13.36 2.52
CA VAL A 91 -28.00 -12.94 2.31
C VAL A 91 -28.95 -14.15 2.31
N GLU A 92 -28.56 -15.26 1.68
CA GLU A 92 -29.34 -16.50 1.70
C GLU A 92 -29.40 -17.12 3.09
N TRP A 93 -28.26 -17.16 3.79
CA TRP A 93 -28.20 -17.62 5.17
C TRP A 93 -29.09 -16.76 6.09
N LEU A 94 -29.02 -15.43 6.01
CA LEU A 94 -29.86 -14.52 6.79
C LEU A 94 -31.36 -14.72 6.52
N LYS A 95 -31.75 -14.95 5.25
CA LYS A 95 -33.15 -15.27 4.92
C LYS A 95 -33.62 -16.56 5.58
N THR A 96 -32.79 -17.62 5.55
CA THR A 96 -33.18 -18.91 6.17
C THR A 96 -33.24 -18.81 7.70
N VAL A 97 -32.31 -18.08 8.31
CA VAL A 97 -32.30 -17.84 9.76
C VAL A 97 -33.54 -17.03 10.17
N TRP A 98 -33.87 -15.96 9.45
CA TRP A 98 -35.03 -15.12 9.77
C TRP A 98 -36.36 -15.88 9.64
N LEU A 99 -36.50 -16.71 8.61
CA LEU A 99 -37.69 -17.55 8.42
C LEU A 99 -37.81 -18.63 9.50
N LYS A 100 -36.68 -19.21 9.93
CA LYS A 100 -36.64 -20.22 11.00
C LYS A 100 -36.99 -19.62 12.36
N VAL A 101 -36.42 -18.47 12.69
CA VAL A 101 -36.72 -17.74 13.95
C VAL A 101 -38.19 -17.29 13.98
N ARG A 102 -38.73 -16.84 12.85
CA ARG A 102 -40.15 -16.45 12.75
C ARG A 102 -41.11 -17.65 12.89
N LYS A 103 -40.68 -18.87 12.54
CA LYS A 103 -41.51 -20.08 12.67
C LYS A 103 -41.54 -20.63 14.09
N VAL A 104 -40.41 -20.56 14.81
CA VAL A 104 -40.27 -21.06 16.19
C VAL A 104 -41.04 -20.21 17.22
N LYS A 105 -41.29 -18.93 16.91
CA LYS A 105 -42.04 -18.03 17.82
C LYS A 105 -43.58 -18.19 17.73
N LYS A 106 -44.09 -19.16 16.96
CA LYS A 106 -45.54 -19.37 16.76
C LYS A 106 -46.07 -20.68 17.37
N ASP A 107 -45.21 -21.46 18.02
CA ASP A 107 -45.58 -22.59 18.90
C ASP A 107 -45.31 -22.18 20.36
#